data_AF-A0A8X6KQC4-F1
#
_entry.id   AF-A0A8X6KQC4-F1
#
_cell.length_a   1.000
_cell.length_b   1.000
_cell.length_c   1.000
_cell.angle_alpha   90.00
_cell.angle_beta   90.00
_cell.angle_gamma   90.00
#
_symmetry.space_group_name_H-M   'P 1'
#
loop_
_entity.id
_entity.type
_entity.pdbx_description
1 polymer ?
#
loop_
_entity_poly.entity_id
_entity_poly.type
_entity_poly.pdbx_seq_one_letter_code
_entity_poly.pdbx_strand_id
1 'polypeptide(L)'
;MSKRILELAVHKGMSSVLCEICSKKATTKCETCRVTYYCTPDHKLLDAVSFHKKVCEKLAAIRSERPLPFTETDRINEAEAILQGKKEILKLAEIVTKKWLLERSIINAYPSAMIAWNMARDLRSEDSYEVIYPTCLVSETFLYLGKFSAAQQYMVQASWLSQKYDVLPATILAQLYRLRGLVLMAFENWKHAREAFAELVYVVALEYGVDDIRLGIPYGFLGLSLLKFDNIDGAMASFHKMADKWLHFMLTQYENKTMRRATETEMADDEAKQELEFQCMEAIIVFQRVYDVVRRLGISSVTDLINFKILCFQVLSEMRDNNYKEVVVYREEALATATRTKQNKCVPRKRMPLLMEVLQDDFLQRWERKHNRPRTIATKYLEMIKAINV
;
A
#
# COMPACT_ATOMS: atom_id res chain seq x y z
N MET A 1 -17.85 13.77 -37.32
CA MET A 1 -18.56 14.95 -36.81
C MET A 1 -18.08 15.25 -35.39
N SER A 2 -17.32 16.32 -35.21
CA SER A 2 -16.82 16.78 -33.91
C SER A 2 -17.98 17.37 -33.09
N LYS A 3 -18.39 16.70 -32.01
CA LYS A 3 -19.38 17.25 -31.07
C LYS A 3 -18.77 18.50 -30.43
N ARG A 4 -19.34 19.68 -30.71
CA ARG A 4 -19.05 20.91 -29.96
C ARG A 4 -19.39 20.64 -28.50
N ILE A 5 -18.37 20.52 -27.65
CA ILE A 5 -18.53 20.41 -26.21
C ILE A 5 -18.98 21.80 -25.72
N LEU A 6 -20.22 21.91 -25.26
CA LEU A 6 -20.78 23.15 -24.71
C LEU A 6 -20.08 23.49 -23.38
N GLU A 7 -19.64 24.74 -23.25
CA GLU A 7 -19.01 25.23 -22.02
C GLU A 7 -20.05 25.33 -20.89
N LEU A 8 -19.64 25.02 -19.66
CA LEU A 8 -20.46 25.27 -18.48
C LEU A 8 -20.69 26.78 -18.35
N ALA A 9 -21.94 27.20 -18.19
CA ALA A 9 -22.27 28.59 -17.88
C ALA A 9 -21.68 28.95 -16.51
N VAL A 10 -20.68 29.82 -16.51
CA VAL A 10 -20.07 30.41 -15.30
C VAL A 10 -20.63 31.83 -15.14
N HIS A 11 -20.96 32.25 -13.92
CA HIS A 11 -21.42 33.61 -13.65
C HIS A 11 -20.37 34.64 -14.10
N LYS A 12 -20.81 35.78 -14.67
CA LYS A 12 -19.92 36.87 -15.11
C LYS A 12 -19.02 37.30 -13.95
N GLY A 13 -17.70 37.17 -14.10
CA GLY A 13 -16.69 37.57 -13.13
C GLY A 13 -15.96 36.44 -12.40
N MET A 14 -16.40 35.19 -12.51
CA MET A 14 -15.68 34.03 -11.96
C MET A 14 -14.65 33.48 -12.95
N SER A 15 -13.42 33.27 -12.48
CA SER A 15 -12.38 32.51 -13.18
C SER A 15 -12.90 31.12 -13.53
N SER A 16 -12.51 30.61 -14.71
CA SER A 16 -12.95 29.31 -15.22
C SER A 16 -12.91 28.20 -14.16
N VAL A 17 -13.99 27.45 -14.03
CA VAL A 17 -14.06 26.33 -13.09
C VAL A 17 -13.13 25.21 -13.57
N LEU A 18 -12.36 24.64 -12.64
CA LEU A 18 -11.33 23.65 -12.94
C LEU A 18 -11.80 22.23 -12.58
N CYS A 19 -11.23 21.24 -13.27
CA CYS A 19 -11.48 19.84 -13.02
C CYS A 19 -10.84 19.41 -11.69
N GLU A 20 -11.61 18.73 -10.84
CA GLU A 20 -11.16 18.23 -9.52
C GLU A 20 -9.91 17.34 -9.60
N ILE A 21 -9.75 16.60 -10.70
CA ILE A 21 -8.69 15.59 -10.87
C ILE A 21 -7.43 16.17 -11.52
N CYS A 22 -7.56 17.04 -12.53
CA CYS A 22 -6.43 17.44 -13.38
C CYS A 22 -6.26 18.95 -13.53
N SER A 23 -7.13 19.73 -12.90
CA SER A 23 -7.08 21.19 -12.91
C SER A 23 -7.21 21.85 -14.29
N LYS A 24 -7.63 21.09 -15.32
CA LYS A 24 -8.01 21.63 -16.64
C LYS A 24 -9.41 22.23 -16.60
N LYS A 25 -9.73 23.11 -17.55
CA LYS A 25 -11.06 23.75 -17.68
C LYS A 25 -12.18 22.70 -17.68
N ALA A 26 -13.16 22.87 -16.79
CA ALA A 26 -14.25 21.92 -16.63
C ALA A 26 -15.37 22.13 -17.68
N THR A 27 -16.03 21.04 -18.05
CA THR A 27 -17.14 21.01 -19.03
C THR A 27 -18.38 20.30 -18.46
N THR A 28 -18.23 19.56 -17.36
CA THR A 28 -19.32 18.83 -16.70
C THR A 28 -19.23 18.99 -15.19
N LYS A 29 -20.33 18.71 -14.47
CA LYS A 29 -20.38 18.75 -13.01
C LYS A 29 -21.09 17.52 -12.42
N CYS A 30 -20.88 17.27 -11.14
CA CYS A 30 -21.65 16.29 -10.39
C CYS A 30 -23.12 16.74 -10.28
N GLU A 31 -24.06 15.82 -10.51
CA GLU A 31 -25.50 16.11 -10.45
C GLU A 31 -26.03 16.19 -9.01
N THR A 32 -25.39 15.44 -8.10
CA THR A 32 -25.78 15.33 -6.70
C THR A 32 -25.27 16.52 -5.88
N CYS A 33 -23.95 16.71 -5.76
CA CYS A 33 -23.40 17.80 -4.94
C CYS A 33 -23.38 19.15 -5.66
N ARG A 34 -23.36 19.18 -7.01
CA ARG A 34 -23.28 20.38 -7.85
C ARG A 34 -22.08 21.30 -7.62
N VAL A 35 -21.16 20.96 -6.70
CA VAL A 35 -19.96 21.73 -6.33
C VAL A 35 -18.65 21.13 -6.87
N THR A 36 -18.71 19.97 -7.51
CA THR A 36 -17.53 19.28 -8.08
C THR A 36 -17.63 19.23 -9.60
N TYR A 37 -16.51 19.54 -10.26
CA TYR A 37 -16.46 19.82 -11.70
C TYR A 37 -15.40 18.96 -12.39
N TYR A 38 -15.65 18.60 -13.65
CA TYR A 38 -14.81 17.70 -14.44
C TYR A 38 -14.64 18.18 -15.87
N CYS A 39 -13.45 17.98 -16.45
CA CYS A 39 -13.16 18.35 -17.84
C CYS A 39 -13.73 17.35 -18.85
N THR A 40 -13.98 16.10 -18.45
CA THR A 40 -14.53 15.04 -19.32
C THR A 40 -15.52 14.15 -18.55
N PRO A 41 -16.49 13.53 -19.24
CA PRO A 41 -17.34 12.49 -18.65
C PRO A 41 -16.54 11.32 -18.05
N ASP A 42 -15.39 10.99 -18.65
CA ASP A 42 -14.51 9.91 -18.15
C ASP A 42 -13.93 10.25 -16.78
N HIS A 43 -13.48 11.49 -16.56
CA HIS A 43 -13.01 11.94 -15.25
C HIS A 43 -14.15 11.92 -14.22
N LYS A 44 -15.37 12.32 -14.60
CA LYS A 44 -16.55 12.22 -13.74
C LYS A 44 -16.83 10.77 -13.35
N LEU A 45 -16.80 9.84 -14.30
CA LEU A 45 -17.03 8.41 -14.04
C LEU A 45 -15.92 7.82 -13.16
N LEU A 46 -14.66 8.13 -13.46
CA LEU A 46 -13.51 7.64 -12.73
C LEU A 46 -13.56 8.06 -11.26
N ASP A 47 -13.80 9.34 -10.98
CA ASP A 47 -13.94 9.84 -9.61
C ASP A 47 -15.17 9.23 -8.93
N ALA A 48 -16.30 9.11 -9.63
CA ALA A 48 -17.52 8.49 -9.10
C ALA A 48 -17.34 7.05 -8.63
N VAL A 49 -16.56 6.25 -9.36
CA VAL A 49 -16.27 4.84 -9.00
C VAL A 49 -15.24 4.78 -7.86
N SER A 50 -14.25 5.67 -7.88
CA SER A 50 -13.06 5.55 -7.04
C SER A 50 -13.22 6.18 -5.65
N PHE A 51 -13.78 7.39 -5.60
CA PHE A 51 -13.75 8.21 -4.38
C PHE A 51 -14.98 9.09 -4.17
N HIS A 52 -15.47 9.78 -5.21
CA HIS A 52 -16.50 10.82 -5.08
C HIS A 52 -17.73 10.40 -4.30
N LYS A 53 -18.25 9.19 -4.53
CA LYS A 53 -19.43 8.67 -3.80
C LYS A 53 -19.27 8.70 -2.28
N LYS A 54 -18.04 8.54 -1.77
CA LYS A 54 -17.73 8.53 -0.33
C LYS A 54 -17.70 9.93 0.28
N VAL A 55 -17.48 10.96 -0.53
CA VAL A 55 -17.27 12.35 -0.08
C VAL A 55 -18.26 13.36 -0.63
N CYS A 56 -19.14 12.95 -1.55
CA CYS A 56 -20.06 13.82 -2.28
C CYS A 56 -20.88 14.74 -1.35
N GLU A 57 -21.47 14.18 -0.30
CA GLU A 57 -22.26 14.94 0.68
C GLU A 57 -21.38 15.87 1.55
N LYS A 58 -20.21 15.40 1.99
CA LYS A 58 -19.26 16.22 2.77
C LYS A 58 -18.72 17.38 1.94
N LEU A 59 -18.41 17.15 0.67
CA LEU A 59 -17.99 18.19 -0.27
C LEU A 59 -19.09 19.22 -0.49
N ALA A 60 -20.34 18.78 -0.62
CA ALA A 60 -21.49 19.69 -0.69
C ALA A 60 -21.54 20.56 0.58
N ALA A 61 -21.45 19.97 1.76
CA ALA A 61 -21.49 20.71 3.02
C ALA A 61 -20.36 21.77 3.11
N ILE A 62 -19.14 21.42 2.70
CA ILE A 62 -17.95 22.29 2.81
C ILE A 62 -17.95 23.43 1.78
N ARG A 63 -18.45 23.20 0.56
CA ARG A 63 -18.31 24.13 -0.57
C ARG A 63 -19.58 24.89 -0.94
N SER A 64 -20.73 24.55 -0.37
CA SER A 64 -21.98 25.27 -0.66
C SER A 64 -21.95 26.68 -0.10
N GLU A 65 -22.56 27.63 -0.81
CA GLU A 65 -22.86 28.95 -0.26
C GLU A 65 -23.82 28.80 0.93
N ARG A 66 -23.48 29.44 2.05
CA ARG A 66 -24.24 29.37 3.29
C ARG A 66 -24.76 30.75 3.70
N PRO A 67 -25.86 30.82 4.45
CA PRO A 67 -26.37 32.08 4.97
C PRO A 67 -25.30 32.83 5.76
N LEU A 68 -25.29 34.16 5.67
CA LEU A 68 -24.35 34.96 6.45
C LEU A 68 -24.54 34.68 7.95
N PRO A 69 -23.48 34.30 8.68
CA PRO A 69 -23.57 33.99 10.09
C PRO A 69 -23.96 35.24 10.89
N PHE A 70 -24.90 35.08 11.82
CA PHE A 70 -25.50 36.19 12.57
C PHE A 70 -24.65 36.63 13.77
N THR A 71 -23.83 35.73 14.33
CA THR A 71 -22.99 36.00 15.50
C THR A 71 -21.51 35.66 15.26
N GLU A 72 -20.63 36.14 16.14
CA GLU A 72 -19.21 35.77 16.14
C GLU A 72 -19.00 34.29 16.51
N THR A 73 -19.78 33.76 17.45
CA THR A 73 -19.76 32.35 17.81
C THR A 73 -20.17 31.45 16.66
N ASP A 74 -21.18 31.84 15.87
CA ASP A 74 -21.59 31.09 14.68
C ASP A 74 -20.48 31.06 13.63
N ARG A 75 -19.78 32.19 13.44
CA ARG A 75 -18.63 32.28 12.53
C ARG A 75 -17.51 31.32 12.91
N ILE A 76 -17.16 31.26 14.20
CA ILE A 76 -16.10 30.39 14.71
C ILE A 76 -16.50 28.92 14.55
N ASN A 77 -17.69 28.55 15.03
CA ASN A 77 -18.20 27.18 14.95
C ASN A 77 -18.29 26.69 13.50
N GLU A 78 -18.71 27.56 12.59
CA GLU A 78 -18.78 27.24 11.17
C GLU A 78 -17.39 27.05 10.53
N ALA A 79 -16.45 27.96 10.83
CA ALA A 79 -15.08 27.84 10.35
C ALA A 79 -14.42 26.54 10.86
N GLU A 80 -14.64 26.19 12.13
CA GLU A 80 -14.17 24.94 12.72
C GLU A 80 -14.81 23.71 12.06
N ALA A 81 -16.13 23.72 11.80
CA ALA A 81 -16.82 22.63 11.12
C ALA A 81 -16.30 22.42 9.69
N ILE A 82 -16.05 23.50 8.94
CA ILE A 82 -15.45 23.45 7.61
C ILE A 82 -14.04 22.89 7.67
N LEU A 83 -13.23 23.37 8.61
CA LEU A 83 -11.85 22.93 8.81
C LEU A 83 -11.80 21.43 9.15
N GLN A 84 -12.66 20.97 10.06
CA GLN A 84 -12.74 19.57 10.46
C GLN A 84 -13.21 18.69 9.29
N GLY A 85 -14.25 19.12 8.55
CA GLY A 85 -14.71 18.40 7.37
C GLY A 85 -13.63 18.24 6.30
N LYS A 86 -12.82 19.28 6.06
CA LYS A 86 -11.68 19.20 5.14
C LYS A 86 -10.60 18.22 5.64
N LYS A 87 -10.27 18.23 6.94
CA LYS A 87 -9.31 17.28 7.54
C LYS A 87 -9.77 15.83 7.39
N GLU A 88 -11.06 15.57 7.59
CA GLU A 88 -11.65 14.24 7.41
C GLU A 88 -11.57 13.76 5.95
N ILE A 89 -11.88 14.64 4.98
CA ILE A 89 -11.75 14.29 3.56
C ILE A 89 -10.29 14.00 3.20
N LEU A 90 -9.34 14.81 3.70
CA LEU A 90 -7.91 14.57 3.50
C LEU A 90 -7.50 13.18 4.00
N LYS A 91 -7.78 12.86 5.26
CA LYS A 91 -7.43 11.56 5.86
C LYS A 91 -8.08 10.40 5.08
N LEU A 92 -9.34 10.54 4.69
CA LEU A 92 -10.03 9.52 3.90
C LEU A 92 -9.42 9.37 2.49
N ALA A 93 -9.05 10.46 1.84
CA ALA A 93 -8.43 10.46 0.52
C ALA A 93 -7.06 9.77 0.56
N GLU A 94 -6.26 10.03 1.59
CA GLU A 94 -4.98 9.36 1.84
C GLU A 94 -5.13 7.84 2.00
N ILE A 95 -6.06 7.42 2.87
CA ILE A 95 -6.35 5.99 3.13
C ILE A 95 -6.82 5.29 1.84
N VAL A 96 -7.78 5.88 1.13
CA VAL A 96 -8.33 5.29 -0.10
C VAL A 96 -7.26 5.22 -1.20
N THR A 97 -6.40 6.23 -1.31
CA THR A 97 -5.28 6.21 -2.26
C THR A 97 -4.32 5.08 -1.94
N LYS A 98 -3.84 4.98 -0.68
CA LYS A 98 -2.94 3.91 -0.25
C LYS A 98 -3.54 2.54 -0.52
N LYS A 99 -4.81 2.34 -0.20
CA LYS A 99 -5.55 1.12 -0.51
C LYS A 99 -5.52 0.78 -2.00
N TRP A 100 -5.90 1.70 -2.87
CA TRP A 100 -5.93 1.45 -4.32
C TRP A 100 -4.54 1.18 -4.92
N LEU A 101 -3.50 1.84 -4.42
CA LEU A 101 -2.11 1.59 -4.83
C LEU A 101 -1.69 0.16 -4.48
N LEU A 102 -2.03 -0.30 -3.28
CA LEU A 102 -1.73 -1.65 -2.79
C LEU A 102 -2.55 -2.73 -3.49
N GLU A 103 -3.81 -2.45 -3.84
CA GLU A 103 -4.65 -3.34 -4.68
C GLU A 103 -4.25 -3.36 -6.16
N ARG A 104 -3.17 -2.64 -6.54
CA ARG A 104 -2.70 -2.50 -7.93
C ARG A 104 -3.71 -1.87 -8.90
N SER A 105 -4.77 -1.26 -8.37
CA SER A 105 -5.79 -0.54 -9.15
C SER A 105 -5.41 0.93 -9.30
N ILE A 106 -4.28 1.17 -9.97
CA ILE A 106 -3.60 2.48 -9.98
C ILE A 106 -4.47 3.60 -10.59
N ILE A 107 -5.27 3.28 -11.61
CA ILE A 107 -6.18 4.24 -12.25
C ILE A 107 -7.21 4.78 -11.23
N ASN A 108 -7.67 3.94 -10.30
CA ASN A 108 -8.62 4.33 -9.26
C ASN A 108 -7.96 5.10 -8.11
N ALA A 109 -6.65 4.95 -7.90
CA ALA A 109 -5.90 5.73 -6.91
C ALA A 109 -5.77 7.21 -7.31
N TYR A 110 -5.79 7.51 -8.62
CA TYR A 110 -5.48 8.83 -9.13
C TYR A 110 -6.43 9.95 -8.63
N PRO A 111 -7.78 9.81 -8.67
CA PRO A 111 -8.67 10.86 -8.17
C PRO A 111 -8.48 11.15 -6.69
N SER A 112 -8.38 10.12 -5.85
CA SER A 112 -8.21 10.29 -4.40
C SER A 112 -6.85 10.92 -4.06
N ALA A 113 -5.79 10.58 -4.80
CA ALA A 113 -4.47 11.19 -4.60
C ALA A 113 -4.50 12.70 -4.89
N MET A 114 -5.13 13.09 -6.00
CA MET A 114 -5.25 14.49 -6.40
C MET A 114 -6.11 15.29 -5.43
N ILE A 115 -7.21 14.70 -4.94
CA ILE A 115 -8.06 15.34 -3.93
C ILE A 115 -7.30 15.49 -2.61
N ALA A 116 -6.55 14.48 -2.15
CA ALA A 116 -5.71 14.60 -0.96
C ALA A 116 -4.73 15.77 -1.08
N TRP A 117 -4.03 15.88 -2.21
CA TRP A 117 -3.07 16.95 -2.45
C TRP A 117 -3.73 18.33 -2.52
N ASN A 118 -4.86 18.48 -3.20
CA ASN A 118 -5.61 19.74 -3.24
C ASN A 118 -6.13 20.12 -1.85
N MET A 119 -6.70 19.19 -1.10
CA MET A 119 -7.20 19.44 0.26
C MET A 119 -6.08 19.85 1.21
N ALA A 120 -4.90 19.24 1.11
CA ALA A 120 -3.75 19.60 1.92
C ALA A 120 -3.28 21.04 1.62
N ARG A 121 -3.25 21.43 0.34
CA ARG A 121 -2.94 22.81 -0.08
C ARG A 121 -4.01 23.82 0.32
N ASP A 122 -5.29 23.41 0.36
CA ASP A 122 -6.39 24.28 0.79
C ASP A 122 -6.47 24.46 2.31
N LEU A 123 -6.02 23.46 3.07
CA LEU A 123 -6.06 23.44 4.54
C LEU A 123 -4.90 24.16 5.20
N ARG A 124 -3.77 24.22 4.53
CA ARG A 124 -2.49 24.69 5.07
C ARG A 124 -1.91 25.74 4.13
N SER A 125 -0.99 26.56 4.62
CA SER A 125 -0.09 27.26 3.68
C SER A 125 0.64 26.21 2.85
N GLU A 126 0.96 26.53 1.58
CA GLU A 126 1.72 25.64 0.69
C GLU A 126 3.07 25.20 1.29
N ASP A 127 3.50 25.90 2.34
CA ASP A 127 4.71 25.62 3.08
C ASP A 127 4.60 24.51 4.11
N SER A 128 3.42 24.12 4.61
CA SER A 128 3.26 23.10 5.68
C SER A 128 3.89 21.73 5.35
N TYR A 129 4.51 21.08 6.34
CA TYR A 129 5.02 19.72 6.20
C TYR A 129 3.91 18.66 5.95
N GLU A 130 2.65 18.93 6.31
CA GLU A 130 1.54 17.99 6.08
C GLU A 130 1.19 17.86 4.59
N VAL A 131 1.65 18.78 3.75
CA VAL A 131 1.50 18.67 2.29
C VAL A 131 2.46 17.62 1.71
N ILE A 132 3.54 17.25 2.42
CA ILE A 132 4.57 16.32 1.94
C ILE A 132 3.97 14.94 1.68
N TYR A 133 3.21 14.38 2.62
CA TYR A 133 2.67 13.01 2.48
C TYR A 133 1.68 12.87 1.30
N PRO A 134 0.66 13.75 1.13
CA PRO A 134 -0.18 13.77 -0.08
C PRO A 134 0.61 13.95 -1.38
N THR A 135 1.65 14.80 -1.36
CA THR A 135 2.54 14.98 -2.52
C THR A 135 3.26 13.67 -2.87
N CYS A 136 3.69 12.92 -1.86
CA CYS A 136 4.28 11.59 -2.06
C CYS A 136 3.30 10.60 -2.67
N LEU A 137 2.03 10.58 -2.22
CA LEU A 137 1.00 9.70 -2.78
C LEU A 137 0.70 10.02 -4.25
N VAL A 138 0.63 11.30 -4.62
CA VAL A 138 0.46 11.73 -6.02
C VAL A 138 1.65 11.27 -6.86
N SER A 139 2.87 11.49 -6.38
CA SER A 139 4.09 11.07 -7.05
C SER A 139 4.13 9.55 -7.28
N GLU A 140 3.79 8.77 -6.26
CA GLU A 140 3.75 7.30 -6.33
C GLU A 140 2.66 6.81 -7.31
N THR A 141 1.49 7.45 -7.31
CA THR A 141 0.44 7.18 -8.29
C THR A 141 0.95 7.42 -9.72
N PHE A 142 1.60 8.56 -9.98
CA PHE A 142 2.15 8.86 -11.31
C PHE A 142 3.26 7.88 -11.72
N LEU A 143 4.08 7.45 -10.76
CA LEU A 143 5.12 6.45 -10.99
C LEU A 143 4.50 5.14 -11.51
N TYR A 144 3.48 4.63 -10.83
CA TYR A 144 2.82 3.38 -11.24
C TYR A 144 1.94 3.51 -12.49
N LEU A 145 1.49 4.73 -12.83
CA LEU A 145 0.86 5.02 -14.13
C LEU A 145 1.87 5.09 -15.29
N GLY A 146 3.18 4.97 -15.03
CA GLY A 146 4.24 5.10 -16.04
C GLY A 146 4.49 6.56 -16.47
N LYS A 147 3.95 7.55 -15.74
CA LYS A 147 4.14 8.98 -16.00
C LYS A 147 5.38 9.49 -15.26
N PHE A 148 6.54 8.98 -15.63
CA PHE A 148 7.81 9.17 -14.89
C PHE A 148 8.18 10.65 -14.69
N SER A 149 8.03 11.50 -15.70
CA SER A 149 8.35 12.93 -15.58
C SER A 149 7.49 13.64 -14.54
N ALA A 150 6.18 13.31 -14.46
CA ALA A 150 5.30 13.87 -13.45
C ALA A 150 5.67 13.34 -12.06
N ALA A 151 5.94 12.03 -11.94
CA ALA A 151 6.41 11.45 -10.68
C ALA A 151 7.69 12.13 -10.17
N GLN A 152 8.66 12.38 -11.05
CA GLN A 152 9.89 13.07 -10.67
C GLN A 152 9.62 14.51 -10.18
N GLN A 153 8.73 15.25 -10.85
CA GLN A 153 8.36 16.61 -10.45
C GLN A 153 7.77 16.65 -9.03
N TYR A 154 6.82 15.76 -8.73
CA TYR A 154 6.22 15.69 -7.39
C TYR A 154 7.20 15.18 -6.33
N MET A 155 8.10 14.24 -6.66
CA MET A 155 9.17 13.82 -5.75
C MET A 155 10.12 14.99 -5.40
N VAL A 156 10.51 15.80 -6.39
CA VAL A 156 11.34 16.99 -6.17
C VAL A 156 10.59 18.01 -5.31
N GLN A 157 9.31 18.24 -5.59
CA GLN A 157 8.46 19.12 -4.79
C GLN A 157 8.40 18.68 -3.32
N ALA A 158 8.15 17.38 -3.06
CA ALA A 158 8.11 16.83 -1.71
C ALA A 158 9.48 16.97 -1.00
N SER A 159 10.57 16.74 -1.73
CA SER A 159 11.92 16.89 -1.21
C SER A 159 12.24 18.34 -0.87
N TRP A 160 11.86 19.30 -1.71
CA TRP A 160 12.06 20.73 -1.44
C TRP A 160 11.26 21.21 -0.24
N LEU A 161 9.99 20.79 -0.11
CA LEU A 161 9.18 21.08 1.07
C LEU A 161 9.83 20.54 2.36
N SER A 162 10.42 19.34 2.30
CA SER A 162 11.09 18.75 3.46
C SER A 162 12.29 19.57 3.96
N GLN A 163 12.98 20.29 3.08
CA GLN A 163 14.17 21.08 3.44
C GLN A 163 13.85 22.35 4.22
N LYS A 164 12.59 22.79 4.24
CA LYS A 164 12.14 23.96 4.99
C LYS A 164 12.01 23.71 6.49
N TYR A 165 12.09 22.45 6.91
CA TYR A 165 11.83 22.02 8.28
C TYR A 165 13.05 21.34 8.86
N ASP A 166 13.47 21.78 10.04
CA ASP A 166 14.60 21.17 10.77
C ASP A 166 14.24 19.79 11.34
N VAL A 167 12.97 19.61 11.73
CA VAL A 167 12.47 18.37 12.33
C VAL A 167 11.20 17.94 11.61
N LEU A 168 11.20 16.72 11.10
CA LEU A 168 10.06 16.08 10.46
C LEU A 168 9.70 14.78 11.20
N PRO A 169 8.40 14.44 11.29
CA PRO A 169 7.97 13.15 11.81
C PRO A 169 8.60 11.99 11.04
N ALA A 170 9.00 10.93 11.74
CA ALA A 170 9.60 9.73 11.15
C ALA A 170 8.71 9.09 10.07
N THR A 171 7.39 9.15 10.24
CA THR A 171 6.40 8.66 9.25
C THR A 171 6.48 9.39 7.91
N ILE A 172 6.64 10.72 7.95
CA ILE A 172 6.77 11.56 6.75
C ILE A 172 8.12 11.33 6.08
N LEU A 173 9.19 11.28 6.88
CA LEU A 173 10.54 10.99 6.39
C LEU A 173 10.60 9.61 5.73
N ALA A 174 10.03 8.58 6.36
CA ALA A 174 9.96 7.24 5.80
C ALA A 174 9.23 7.24 4.46
N GLN A 175 8.06 7.88 4.35
CA GLN A 175 7.34 7.96 3.08
C GLN A 175 8.15 8.70 2.00
N LEU A 176 8.84 9.78 2.37
CA LEU A 176 9.67 10.56 1.45
C LEU A 176 10.87 9.74 0.94
N TYR A 177 11.63 9.08 1.83
CA TYR A 177 12.77 8.27 1.45
C TYR A 177 12.36 7.06 0.60
N ARG A 178 11.25 6.42 0.97
CA ARG A 178 10.60 5.39 0.16
C ARG A 178 10.31 5.90 -1.25
N LEU A 179 9.59 7.02 -1.38
CA LEU A 179 9.25 7.59 -2.69
C LEU A 179 10.50 7.90 -3.50
N ARG A 180 11.48 8.58 -2.89
CA ARG A 180 12.74 8.93 -3.53
C ARG A 180 13.43 7.69 -4.08
N GLY A 181 13.56 6.65 -3.27
CA GLY A 181 14.16 5.39 -3.69
C GLY A 181 13.43 4.75 -4.88
N LEU A 182 12.09 4.70 -4.83
CA LEU A 182 11.27 4.13 -5.92
C LEU A 182 11.37 4.92 -7.23
N VAL A 183 11.28 6.24 -7.17
CA VAL A 183 11.40 7.10 -8.36
C VAL A 183 12.83 7.03 -8.92
N LEU A 184 13.86 7.17 -8.09
CA LEU A 184 15.26 7.09 -8.53
C LEU A 184 15.59 5.72 -9.14
N MET A 185 15.01 4.64 -8.60
CA MET A 185 15.11 3.31 -9.17
C MET A 185 14.48 3.23 -10.58
N ALA A 186 13.31 3.86 -10.79
CA ALA A 186 12.68 3.90 -12.11
C ALA A 186 13.45 4.72 -13.15
N PHE A 187 14.24 5.71 -12.70
CA PHE A 187 15.17 6.48 -13.54
C PHE A 187 16.58 5.86 -13.61
N GLU A 188 16.76 4.63 -13.12
CA GLU A 188 18.03 3.91 -13.10
C GLU A 188 19.17 4.64 -12.34
N ASN A 189 18.83 5.58 -11.47
CA ASN A 189 19.79 6.24 -10.58
C ASN A 189 19.99 5.40 -9.31
N TRP A 190 20.59 4.23 -9.49
CA TRP A 190 20.73 3.19 -8.46
C TRP A 190 21.53 3.65 -7.24
N LYS A 191 22.50 4.56 -7.43
CA LYS A 191 23.34 5.07 -6.33
C LYS A 191 22.50 5.82 -5.31
N HIS A 192 21.76 6.82 -5.76
CA HIS A 192 20.90 7.63 -4.89
C HIS A 192 19.67 6.85 -4.42
N ALA A 193 19.18 5.89 -5.22
CA ALA A 193 18.11 5.00 -4.80
C ALA A 193 18.53 4.15 -3.58
N ARG A 194 19.73 3.57 -3.61
CA ARG A 194 20.30 2.80 -2.49
C ARG A 194 20.47 3.67 -1.24
N GLU A 195 20.98 4.88 -1.40
CA GLU A 195 21.11 5.85 -0.30
C GLU A 195 19.74 6.15 0.32
N ALA A 196 18.73 6.45 -0.50
CA ALA A 196 17.37 6.69 -0.02
C ALA A 196 16.78 5.48 0.72
N PHE A 197 17.00 4.24 0.24
CA PHE A 197 16.54 3.06 0.95
C PHE A 197 17.32 2.76 2.23
N ALA A 198 18.60 3.11 2.30
CA ALA A 198 19.37 3.02 3.54
C ALA A 198 18.86 4.00 4.60
N GLU A 199 18.58 5.25 4.21
CA GLU A 199 17.94 6.25 5.06
C GLU A 199 16.56 5.79 5.53
N LEU A 200 15.78 5.16 4.65
CA LEU A 200 14.49 4.56 5.01
C LEU A 200 14.64 3.50 6.11
N VAL A 201 15.62 2.59 5.98
CA VAL A 201 15.90 1.58 7.02
C VAL A 201 16.29 2.25 8.33
N TYR A 202 17.14 3.28 8.28
CA TYR A 202 17.59 4.00 9.47
C TYR A 202 16.43 4.69 10.21
N VAL A 203 15.61 5.48 9.50
CA VAL A 203 14.49 6.20 10.10
C VAL A 203 13.47 5.26 10.73
N VAL A 204 13.12 4.17 10.03
CA VAL A 204 12.16 3.19 10.56
C VAL A 204 12.73 2.46 11.77
N ALA A 205 14.03 2.14 11.78
CA ALA A 205 14.68 1.49 12.92
C ALA A 205 14.77 2.43 14.12
N LEU A 206 15.00 3.72 13.89
CA LEU A 206 15.09 4.73 14.94
C LEU A 206 13.74 4.93 15.64
N GLU A 207 12.65 4.97 14.88
CA GLU A 207 11.30 5.22 15.41
C GLU A 207 10.71 3.99 16.10
N TYR A 208 10.79 2.81 15.48
CA TYR A 208 10.07 1.62 15.93
C TYR A 208 10.98 0.57 16.59
N GLY A 209 12.30 0.74 16.51
CA GLY A 209 13.28 -0.22 16.98
C GLY A 209 13.66 -1.27 15.93
N VAL A 210 14.79 -1.95 16.18
CA VAL A 210 15.39 -2.90 15.23
C VAL A 210 14.59 -4.19 15.03
N ASP A 211 13.64 -4.47 15.92
CA ASP A 211 12.82 -5.69 15.92
C ASP A 211 11.40 -5.54 15.37
N ASP A 212 11.01 -4.32 14.99
CA ASP A 212 9.69 -4.04 14.44
C ASP A 212 9.50 -4.62 13.03
N ILE A 213 8.26 -5.01 12.73
CA ILE A 213 7.86 -5.59 11.43
C ILE A 213 7.99 -4.61 10.27
N ARG A 214 7.82 -3.31 10.54
CA ARG A 214 7.86 -2.22 9.56
C ARG A 214 9.22 -2.12 8.89
N LEU A 215 10.29 -2.66 9.51
CA LEU A 215 11.61 -2.76 8.89
C LEU A 215 11.69 -3.77 7.74
N GLY A 216 10.76 -4.72 7.65
CA GLY A 216 10.79 -5.75 6.62
C GLY A 216 10.78 -5.19 5.20
N ILE A 217 9.85 -4.28 4.91
CA ILE A 217 9.70 -3.66 3.58
C ILE A 217 10.95 -2.83 3.17
N PRO A 218 11.46 -1.91 4.02
CA PRO A 218 12.73 -1.22 3.78
C PRO A 218 13.90 -2.14 3.44
N TYR A 219 14.07 -3.26 4.16
CA TYR A 219 15.10 -4.25 3.84
C TYR A 219 14.91 -4.88 2.46
N GLY A 220 13.66 -5.13 2.06
CA GLY A 220 13.33 -5.60 0.71
C GLY A 220 13.80 -4.62 -0.37
N PHE A 221 13.48 -3.33 -0.22
CA PHE A 221 13.91 -2.31 -1.19
C PHE A 221 15.43 -2.11 -1.21
N LEU A 222 16.08 -2.07 -0.05
CA LEU A 222 17.54 -1.98 0.03
C LEU A 222 18.20 -3.17 -0.67
N GLY A 223 17.71 -4.39 -0.43
CA GLY A 223 18.21 -5.60 -1.09
C GLY A 223 18.07 -5.54 -2.61
N LEU A 224 16.91 -5.09 -3.12
CA LEU A 224 16.68 -4.91 -4.56
C LEU A 224 17.66 -3.90 -5.18
N SER A 225 17.98 -2.82 -4.45
CA SER A 225 18.96 -1.83 -4.92
C SER A 225 20.40 -2.36 -4.92
N LEU A 226 20.77 -3.21 -3.97
CA LEU A 226 22.13 -3.79 -3.86
C LEU A 226 22.45 -4.75 -4.99
N LEU A 227 21.46 -5.48 -5.50
CA LEU A 227 21.63 -6.36 -6.65
C LEU A 227 22.11 -5.65 -7.91
N LYS A 228 21.83 -4.35 -8.04
CA LYS A 228 22.26 -3.55 -9.19
C LYS A 228 23.73 -3.15 -9.14
N PHE A 229 24.38 -3.38 -8.01
CA PHE A 229 25.82 -3.20 -7.83
C PHE A 229 26.56 -4.53 -7.74
N ASP A 230 25.95 -5.62 -8.20
CA ASP A 230 26.45 -7.00 -8.08
C ASP A 230 26.80 -7.42 -6.64
N ASN A 231 26.29 -6.68 -5.65
CA ASN A 231 26.46 -6.99 -4.24
C ASN A 231 25.39 -8.01 -3.82
N ILE A 232 25.57 -9.23 -4.31
CA ILE A 232 24.67 -10.36 -4.07
C ILE A 232 24.61 -10.67 -2.58
N ASP A 233 25.74 -10.74 -1.89
CA ASP A 233 25.77 -11.07 -0.46
C ASP A 233 25.00 -10.06 0.40
N GLY A 234 25.17 -8.76 0.14
CA GLY A 234 24.43 -7.70 0.82
C GLY A 234 22.93 -7.72 0.50
N ALA A 235 22.57 -8.01 -0.75
CA ALA A 235 21.18 -8.17 -1.15
C ALA A 235 20.52 -9.37 -0.46
N MET A 236 21.20 -10.51 -0.46
CA MET A 236 20.72 -11.73 0.20
C MET A 236 20.59 -11.53 1.71
N ALA A 237 21.56 -10.88 2.37
CA ALA A 237 21.44 -10.52 3.77
C ALA A 237 20.22 -9.63 4.05
N SER A 238 19.92 -8.68 3.17
CA SER A 238 18.76 -7.80 3.28
C SER A 238 17.44 -8.56 3.09
N PHE A 239 17.34 -9.43 2.08
CA PHE A 239 16.16 -10.28 1.88
C PHE A 239 15.95 -11.25 3.04
N HIS A 240 17.03 -11.77 3.63
CA HIS A 240 16.94 -12.62 4.79
C HIS A 240 16.36 -11.87 5.99
N LYS A 241 16.82 -10.63 6.23
CA LYS A 241 16.27 -9.77 7.28
C LYS A 241 14.79 -9.45 7.04
N MET A 242 14.41 -9.11 5.81
CA MET A 242 13.00 -8.91 5.45
C MET A 242 12.16 -10.15 5.78
N ALA A 243 12.59 -11.31 5.31
CA ALA A 243 11.90 -12.56 5.53
C ALA A 243 11.82 -12.92 7.01
N ASP A 244 12.88 -12.69 7.78
CA ASP A 244 12.90 -12.97 9.22
C ASP A 244 11.94 -12.10 10.02
N LYS A 245 11.83 -10.80 9.71
CA LYS A 245 10.90 -9.89 10.43
C LYS A 245 9.46 -10.34 10.25
N TRP A 246 9.06 -10.59 9.00
CA TRP A 246 7.70 -11.01 8.68
C TRP A 246 7.40 -12.44 9.15
N LEU A 247 8.35 -13.37 9.03
CA LEU A 247 8.16 -14.73 9.51
C LEU A 247 8.05 -14.79 11.03
N HIS A 248 8.91 -14.04 11.74
CA HIS A 248 8.82 -13.92 13.18
C HIS A 248 7.46 -13.38 13.61
N PHE A 249 6.99 -12.30 12.97
CA PHE A 249 5.67 -11.75 13.24
C PHE A 249 4.54 -12.77 13.04
N MET A 250 4.53 -13.48 11.91
CA MET A 250 3.48 -14.46 11.62
C MET A 250 3.50 -15.63 12.61
N LEU A 251 4.68 -16.09 13.03
CA LEU A 251 4.83 -17.13 14.04
C LEU A 251 4.35 -16.64 15.41
N THR A 252 4.74 -15.44 15.85
CA THR A 252 4.25 -14.85 17.11
C THR A 252 2.74 -14.66 17.09
N GLN A 253 2.16 -14.20 15.97
CA GLN A 253 0.71 -14.10 15.81
C GLN A 253 0.03 -15.47 15.86
N TYR A 254 0.65 -16.49 15.29
CA TYR A 254 0.16 -17.87 15.37
C TYR A 254 0.20 -18.40 16.80
N GLU A 255 1.33 -18.30 17.49
CA GLU A 255 1.51 -18.68 18.89
C GLU A 255 0.49 -17.98 19.78
N ASN A 256 0.36 -16.66 19.63
CA ASN A 256 -0.63 -15.86 20.36
C ASN A 256 -2.06 -16.29 20.05
N LYS A 257 -2.42 -16.64 18.80
CA LYS A 257 -3.75 -17.16 18.46
C LYS A 257 -3.99 -18.59 18.96
N THR A 258 -2.95 -19.41 19.10
CA THR A 258 -3.05 -20.72 19.74
C THR A 258 -3.23 -20.59 21.25
N MET A 259 -2.58 -19.61 21.90
CA MET A 259 -2.75 -19.32 23.33
C MET A 259 -4.07 -18.58 23.62
N ARG A 260 -4.47 -17.58 22.80
CA ARG A 260 -5.73 -16.81 22.93
C ARG A 260 -7.00 -17.61 22.63
N ARG A 261 -6.89 -18.85 22.14
CA ARG A 261 -8.03 -19.78 22.19
C ARG A 261 -8.40 -20.22 23.61
N ALA A 262 -7.57 -19.91 24.61
CA ALA A 262 -7.88 -20.13 26.01
C ALA A 262 -8.57 -18.93 26.68
N THR A 263 -8.54 -17.73 26.08
CA THR A 263 -9.14 -16.52 26.64
C THR A 263 -9.47 -15.52 25.52
N GLU A 264 -10.76 -15.35 25.22
CA GLU A 264 -11.25 -14.18 24.47
C GLU A 264 -11.00 -12.94 25.33
N THR A 265 -10.51 -11.83 24.81
CA THR A 265 -11.24 -10.79 24.07
C THR A 265 -10.17 -9.81 23.58
N GLU A 266 -10.30 -9.16 22.41
CA GLU A 266 -9.65 -7.85 22.25
C GLU A 266 -10.21 -7.07 21.05
N MET A 267 -10.82 -5.93 21.39
CA MET A 267 -11.12 -4.83 20.49
C MET A 267 -9.81 -4.10 20.18
N ALA A 268 -9.12 -4.49 19.11
CA ALA A 268 -8.00 -3.70 18.59
C ALA A 268 -8.54 -2.42 17.93
N ASP A 269 -7.87 -1.29 18.15
CA ASP A 269 -8.16 0.00 17.50
C ASP A 269 -8.17 -0.14 15.97
N ASP A 270 -9.23 0.37 15.32
CA ASP A 270 -9.50 0.17 13.89
C ASP A 270 -8.35 0.74 13.01
N GLU A 271 -7.68 1.80 13.47
CA GLU A 271 -6.59 2.45 12.75
C GLU A 271 -5.30 1.59 12.77
N ALA A 272 -4.95 0.99 13.91
CA ALA A 272 -3.80 0.10 14.02
C ALA A 272 -3.98 -1.17 13.18
N LYS A 273 -5.21 -1.69 13.11
CA LYS A 273 -5.57 -2.84 12.28
C LYS A 273 -5.44 -2.53 10.80
N GLN A 274 -5.91 -1.34 10.38
CA GLN A 274 -5.80 -0.89 8.99
C GLN A 274 -4.34 -0.67 8.58
N GLU A 275 -3.51 -0.05 9.42
CA GLU A 275 -2.09 0.14 9.09
C GLU A 275 -1.37 -1.20 8.97
N LEU A 276 -1.65 -2.16 9.85
CA LEU A 276 -1.12 -3.52 9.73
C LEU A 276 -1.56 -4.21 8.43
N GLU A 277 -2.82 -4.04 8.01
CA GLU A 277 -3.32 -4.55 6.73
C GLU A 277 -2.52 -3.98 5.56
N PHE A 278 -2.29 -2.67 5.55
CA PHE A 278 -1.47 -2.03 4.51
C PHE A 278 -0.03 -2.53 4.50
N GLN A 279 0.60 -2.68 5.67
CA GLN A 279 1.94 -3.25 5.78
C GLN A 279 1.97 -4.68 5.21
N CYS A 280 0.96 -5.50 5.47
CA CYS A 280 0.89 -6.86 4.91
C CYS A 280 0.74 -6.85 3.38
N MET A 281 -0.19 -6.06 2.84
CA MET A 281 -0.40 -5.97 1.38
C MET A 281 0.87 -5.54 0.65
N GLU A 282 1.57 -4.56 1.22
CA GLU A 282 2.83 -4.08 0.69
C GLU A 282 3.95 -5.12 0.78
N ALA A 283 4.05 -5.81 1.92
CA ALA A 283 5.03 -6.86 2.08
C ALA A 283 4.86 -7.96 1.02
N ILE A 284 3.63 -8.39 0.74
CA ILE A 284 3.33 -9.36 -0.33
C ILE A 284 3.89 -8.88 -1.67
N ILE A 285 3.61 -7.63 -2.03
CA ILE A 285 4.11 -7.00 -3.25
C ILE A 285 5.65 -7.05 -3.33
N VAL A 286 6.33 -6.66 -2.25
CA VAL A 286 7.80 -6.62 -2.22
C VAL A 286 8.36 -8.05 -2.22
N PHE A 287 7.75 -8.98 -1.49
CA PHE A 287 8.16 -10.38 -1.47
C PHE A 287 8.03 -11.05 -2.83
N GLN A 288 6.93 -10.83 -3.55
CA GLN A 288 6.76 -11.29 -4.93
C GLN A 288 7.88 -10.75 -5.82
N ARG A 289 8.18 -9.46 -5.71
CA ARG A 289 9.27 -8.85 -6.49
C ARG A 289 10.63 -9.43 -6.16
N VAL A 290 10.93 -9.64 -4.88
CA VAL A 290 12.17 -10.26 -4.42
C VAL A 290 12.25 -11.71 -4.91
N TYR A 291 11.17 -12.49 -4.77
CA TYR A 291 11.09 -13.86 -5.24
C TYR A 291 11.40 -13.97 -6.74
N ASP A 292 10.77 -13.15 -7.57
CA ASP A 292 10.99 -13.13 -9.03
C ASP A 292 12.44 -12.81 -9.40
N VAL A 293 13.09 -11.94 -8.64
CA VAL A 293 14.48 -11.56 -8.87
C VAL A 293 15.42 -12.67 -8.42
N VAL A 294 15.23 -13.19 -7.20
CA VAL A 294 16.05 -14.26 -6.62
C VAL A 294 15.95 -15.54 -7.47
N ARG A 295 14.75 -15.89 -7.94
CA ARG A 295 14.52 -17.03 -8.85
C ARG A 295 15.29 -16.89 -10.15
N ARG A 296 15.35 -15.68 -10.73
CA ARG A 296 16.10 -15.41 -11.97
C ARG A 296 17.62 -15.50 -11.80
N LEU A 297 18.14 -15.23 -10.60
CA LEU A 297 19.57 -15.28 -10.34
C LEU A 297 20.12 -16.71 -10.25
N GLY A 298 19.28 -17.73 -9.99
CA GLY A 298 19.66 -19.14 -10.11
C GLY A 298 20.73 -19.67 -9.13
N ILE A 299 21.06 -18.93 -8.06
CA ILE A 299 22.15 -19.28 -7.13
C ILE A 299 21.66 -20.26 -6.06
N SER A 300 21.76 -21.56 -6.28
CA SER A 300 21.07 -22.60 -5.48
C SER A 300 21.35 -22.59 -3.97
N SER A 301 22.59 -22.49 -3.50
CA SER A 301 22.89 -22.72 -2.07
C SER A 301 22.47 -21.59 -1.10
N VAL A 302 22.59 -20.32 -1.50
CA VAL A 302 22.26 -19.14 -0.67
C VAL A 302 20.80 -18.72 -0.84
N THR A 303 20.20 -18.99 -2.00
CA THR A 303 18.81 -18.59 -2.31
C THR A 303 17.77 -19.52 -1.71
N ASP A 304 18.06 -20.81 -1.56
CA ASP A 304 17.05 -21.78 -1.14
C ASP A 304 16.47 -21.45 0.26
N LEU A 305 17.26 -20.98 1.23
CA LEU A 305 16.73 -20.63 2.56
C LEU A 305 15.88 -19.34 2.53
N ILE A 306 16.26 -18.37 1.70
CA ILE A 306 15.50 -17.14 1.54
C ILE A 306 14.20 -17.42 0.79
N ASN A 307 14.27 -18.12 -0.34
CA ASN A 307 13.12 -18.58 -1.10
C ASN A 307 12.17 -19.37 -0.20
N PHE A 308 12.68 -20.28 0.62
CA PHE A 308 11.88 -21.00 1.59
C PHE A 308 11.13 -20.07 2.56
N LYS A 309 11.82 -19.10 3.18
CA LYS A 309 11.17 -18.16 4.11
C LYS A 309 10.14 -17.26 3.41
N ILE A 310 10.43 -16.83 2.18
CA ILE A 310 9.52 -16.01 1.36
C ILE A 310 8.27 -16.82 1.02
N LEU A 311 8.43 -18.05 0.57
CA LEU A 311 7.32 -18.94 0.24
C LEU A 311 6.49 -19.27 1.48
N CYS A 312 7.11 -19.50 2.63
CA CYS A 312 6.40 -19.64 3.91
C CYS A 312 5.56 -18.41 4.26
N PHE A 313 6.10 -17.20 4.05
CA PHE A 313 5.33 -15.97 4.25
C PHE A 313 4.14 -15.88 3.29
N GLN A 314 4.36 -16.15 2.00
CA GLN A 314 3.31 -16.10 0.97
C GLN A 314 2.19 -17.09 1.28
N VAL A 315 2.52 -18.34 1.65
CA VAL A 315 1.55 -19.35 2.11
C VAL A 315 0.71 -18.79 3.25
N LEU A 316 1.34 -18.27 4.30
CA LEU A 316 0.65 -17.77 5.49
C LEU A 316 -0.20 -16.52 5.20
N SER A 317 0.22 -15.69 4.25
CA SER A 317 -0.52 -14.51 3.83
C SER A 317 -1.74 -14.87 2.99
N GLU A 318 -1.59 -15.70 1.96
CA GLU A 318 -2.70 -16.14 1.10
C GLU A 318 -3.74 -16.96 1.90
N MET A 319 -3.32 -17.66 2.95
CA MET A 319 -4.23 -18.30 3.90
C MET A 319 -5.09 -17.29 4.68
N ARG A 320 -4.54 -16.13 5.05
CA ARG A 320 -5.31 -15.04 5.68
C ARG A 320 -6.37 -14.50 4.73
N ASP A 321 -6.06 -14.43 3.44
CA ASP A 321 -6.93 -13.87 2.40
C ASP A 321 -7.87 -14.92 1.77
N ASN A 322 -7.89 -16.15 2.31
CA ASN A 322 -8.68 -17.29 1.84
C ASN A 322 -8.42 -17.68 0.37
N ASN A 323 -7.22 -17.42 -0.15
CA ASN A 323 -6.85 -17.73 -1.52
C ASN A 323 -6.20 -19.12 -1.63
N TYR A 324 -7.01 -20.15 -1.43
CA TYR A 324 -6.53 -21.54 -1.28
C TYR A 324 -5.79 -22.10 -2.50
N LYS A 325 -6.04 -21.55 -3.69
CA LYS A 325 -5.33 -22.00 -4.91
C LYS A 325 -3.85 -21.63 -4.85
N GLU A 326 -3.57 -20.37 -4.52
CA GLU A 326 -2.20 -19.86 -4.39
C GLU A 326 -1.49 -20.47 -3.18
N VAL A 327 -2.20 -20.70 -2.07
CA VAL A 327 -1.66 -21.38 -0.88
C VAL A 327 -1.05 -22.74 -1.23
N VAL A 328 -1.75 -23.56 -2.01
CA VAL A 328 -1.26 -24.89 -2.40
C VAL A 328 -0.02 -24.76 -3.28
N VAL A 329 -0.02 -23.84 -4.25
CA VAL A 329 1.13 -23.62 -5.15
C VAL A 329 2.37 -23.21 -4.36
N TYR A 330 2.29 -22.15 -3.53
CA TYR A 330 3.42 -21.66 -2.76
C TYR A 330 3.91 -22.68 -1.73
N ARG A 331 3.01 -23.51 -1.18
CA ARG A 331 3.37 -24.58 -0.24
C ARG A 331 4.19 -25.66 -0.92
N GLU A 332 3.75 -26.16 -2.06
CA GLU A 332 4.49 -27.21 -2.78
C GLU A 332 5.87 -26.69 -3.21
N GLU A 333 5.95 -25.43 -3.64
CA GLU A 333 7.24 -24.77 -3.92
C GLU A 333 8.10 -24.62 -2.67
N ALA A 334 7.51 -24.27 -1.51
CA ALA A 334 8.23 -24.17 -0.23
C ALA A 334 8.82 -25.52 0.18
N LEU A 335 8.03 -26.60 0.07
CA LEU A 335 8.45 -27.96 0.40
C LEU A 335 9.57 -28.45 -0.53
N ALA A 336 9.45 -28.21 -1.83
CA ALA A 336 10.50 -28.51 -2.80
C ALA A 336 11.79 -27.71 -2.53
N THR A 337 11.68 -26.49 -2.02
CA THR A 337 12.84 -25.68 -1.62
C THR A 337 13.43 -26.15 -0.28
N ALA A 338 12.59 -26.63 0.63
CA ALA A 338 13.00 -27.20 1.92
C ALA A 338 13.82 -28.50 1.76
N THR A 339 13.46 -29.34 0.80
CA THR A 339 14.21 -30.58 0.51
C THR A 339 15.60 -30.26 -0.05
N ARG A 340 15.70 -29.25 -0.92
CA ARG A 340 17.00 -28.74 -1.42
C ARG A 340 17.86 -28.11 -0.33
N THR A 341 17.29 -27.26 0.54
CA THR A 341 18.04 -26.64 1.66
C THR A 341 18.56 -27.68 2.65
N LYS A 342 17.78 -28.72 2.98
CA LYS A 342 18.21 -29.80 3.89
C LYS A 342 19.42 -30.57 3.36
N GLN A 343 19.51 -30.76 2.05
CA GLN A 343 20.66 -31.41 1.41
C GLN A 343 21.93 -30.55 1.49
N ASN A 344 21.80 -29.22 1.54
CA ASN A 344 22.90 -28.26 1.52
C ASN A 344 23.48 -27.89 2.90
N LYS A 345 23.04 -28.51 4.02
CA LYS A 345 23.52 -28.29 5.40
C LYS A 345 23.51 -26.82 5.92
N CYS A 346 22.94 -25.86 5.21
CA CYS A 346 22.87 -24.44 5.60
C CYS A 346 21.73 -24.09 6.57
N VAL A 347 21.15 -25.05 7.29
CA VAL A 347 19.88 -24.86 8.01
C VAL A 347 20.06 -24.55 9.51
N PRO A 348 19.53 -23.42 10.02
CA PRO A 348 19.49 -23.15 11.46
C PRO A 348 18.61 -24.16 12.21
N ARG A 349 19.18 -24.90 13.17
CA ARG A 349 18.52 -26.00 13.92
C ARG A 349 17.27 -25.62 14.72
N LYS A 350 17.11 -24.36 15.13
CA LYS A 350 16.10 -23.98 16.14
C LYS A 350 14.72 -23.60 15.58
N ARG A 351 14.61 -23.09 14.34
CA ARG A 351 13.34 -22.61 13.77
C ARG A 351 12.77 -23.50 12.67
N MET A 352 13.59 -24.33 12.04
CA MET A 352 13.14 -25.22 10.98
C MET A 352 12.05 -26.22 11.43
N PRO A 353 12.08 -26.81 12.65
CA PRO A 353 11.04 -27.73 13.09
C PRO A 353 9.63 -27.11 13.11
N LEU A 354 9.51 -25.89 13.66
CA LEU A 354 8.24 -25.15 13.72
C LEU A 354 7.75 -24.73 12.31
N LEU A 355 8.67 -24.32 11.43
CA LEU A 355 8.34 -24.01 10.03
C LEU A 355 7.87 -25.25 9.27
N MET A 356 8.50 -26.40 9.50
CA MET A 356 8.10 -27.66 8.91
C MET A 356 6.75 -28.15 9.45
N GLU A 357 6.45 -27.92 10.73
CA GLU A 357 5.14 -28.21 11.32
C GLU A 357 4.02 -27.41 10.63
N VAL A 358 4.25 -26.12 10.36
CA VAL A 358 3.29 -25.25 9.66
C VAL A 358 3.00 -25.70 8.22
N LEU A 359 3.99 -26.28 7.53
CA LEU A 359 3.85 -26.70 6.13
C LEU A 359 3.27 -28.12 5.95
N GLN A 360 3.19 -28.93 7.01
CA GLN A 360 2.66 -30.30 6.93
C GLN A 360 1.14 -30.34 6.68
N ASP A 361 0.65 -31.43 6.07
CA ASP A 361 -0.77 -31.66 5.73
C ASP A 361 -1.71 -31.43 6.91
N ASP A 362 -1.21 -31.71 8.12
CA ASP A 362 -1.94 -31.64 9.37
C ASP A 362 -2.30 -30.20 9.77
N PHE A 363 -1.47 -29.19 9.43
CA PHE A 363 -1.73 -27.79 9.76
C PHE A 363 -2.84 -27.19 8.90
N LEU A 364 -2.76 -27.39 7.57
CA LEU A 364 -3.77 -26.94 6.63
C LEU A 364 -5.12 -27.58 6.96
N GLN A 365 -5.14 -28.88 7.23
CA GLN A 365 -6.34 -29.59 7.67
C GLN A 365 -6.86 -29.08 9.02
N ARG A 366 -6.01 -28.86 10.02
CA ARG A 366 -6.41 -28.28 11.32
C ARG A 366 -6.97 -26.86 11.19
N TRP A 367 -6.44 -26.06 10.25
CA TRP A 367 -6.92 -24.71 9.98
C TRP A 367 -8.28 -24.73 9.26
N GLU A 368 -8.42 -25.56 8.23
CA GLU A 368 -9.67 -25.77 7.47
C GLU A 368 -10.80 -26.29 8.35
N ARG A 369 -10.51 -27.25 9.24
CA ARG A 369 -11.47 -27.77 10.24
C ARG A 369 -11.97 -26.69 11.20
N LYS A 370 -11.19 -25.62 11.39
CA LYS A 370 -11.43 -24.61 12.43
C LYS A 370 -12.09 -23.33 11.93
N HIS A 371 -12.02 -23.05 10.63
CA HIS A 371 -12.59 -21.83 10.03
C HIS A 371 -13.72 -22.10 9.02
N ASN A 372 -14.32 -23.30 9.06
CA ASN A 372 -15.58 -23.68 8.41
C ASN A 372 -15.82 -23.16 6.98
N ARG A 373 -15.40 -23.95 5.98
CA ARG A 373 -16.31 -24.74 5.13
C ARG A 373 -15.57 -25.98 4.64
N PRO A 374 -16.01 -27.21 4.98
CA PRO A 374 -15.49 -28.39 4.32
C PRO A 374 -16.07 -28.43 2.90
N ARG A 375 -15.25 -28.18 1.89
CA ARG A 375 -15.43 -28.90 0.61
C ARG A 375 -14.30 -29.91 0.57
N THR A 376 -14.64 -31.12 1.01
CA THR A 376 -13.74 -32.26 0.97
C THR A 376 -13.12 -32.37 -0.42
N ILE A 377 -11.82 -32.65 -0.48
CA ILE A 377 -11.10 -33.00 -1.71
C ILE A 377 -11.88 -34.08 -2.51
N ALA A 378 -12.62 -34.95 -1.80
CA ALA A 378 -13.54 -35.94 -2.36
C ALA A 378 -14.73 -35.37 -3.17
N THR A 379 -15.31 -34.21 -2.81
CA THR A 379 -16.44 -33.62 -3.56
C THR A 379 -16.00 -32.95 -4.86
N LYS A 380 -14.79 -32.36 -4.91
CA LYS A 380 -14.19 -31.85 -6.16
C LYS A 380 -13.76 -32.97 -7.11
N TYR A 381 -13.27 -34.11 -6.59
CA TYR A 381 -12.98 -35.29 -7.40
C TYR A 381 -14.26 -35.93 -7.97
N LEU A 382 -15.35 -35.98 -7.19
CA LEU A 382 -16.65 -36.49 -7.65
C LEU A 382 -17.33 -35.59 -8.71
N GLU A 383 -17.14 -34.27 -8.66
CA GLU A 383 -17.60 -33.35 -9.72
C GLU A 383 -16.73 -33.41 -10.98
N MET A 384 -15.41 -33.61 -10.85
CA MET A 384 -14.53 -33.89 -12.00
C MET A 384 -14.87 -35.21 -12.69
N ILE A 385 -15.16 -36.28 -11.93
CA ILE A 385 -15.54 -37.59 -12.49
C ILE A 385 -16.93 -37.54 -13.16
N LYS A 386 -17.87 -36.72 -12.66
CA LYS A 386 -19.19 -36.53 -13.28
C LYS A 386 -19.16 -35.61 -14.52
N ALA A 387 -18.19 -34.72 -14.63
CA ALA A 387 -18.02 -33.87 -15.82
C ALA A 387 -17.29 -34.58 -16.98
N ILE A 388 -16.67 -35.74 -16.72
CA ILE A 388 -15.89 -36.50 -17.71
C ILE A 388 -16.70 -37.64 -18.36
N ASN A 389 -17.84 -38.06 -17.79
CA ASN A 389 -18.69 -39.12 -18.35
C ASN A 389 -20.02 -38.59 -18.92
N VAL A 390 -19.91 -38.03 -20.13
CA VAL A 390 -20.78 -38.46 -21.24
C VAL A 390 -20.38 -39.88 -21.63
#